data_AF-A0A2H6NBM1-F1
#
_entry.id   AF-A0A2H6NBM1-F1
#
_cell.length_a   1.000
_cell.length_b   1.000
_cell.length_c   1.000
_cell.angle_alpha   90.00
_cell.angle_beta   90.00
_cell.angle_gamma   90.00
#
_symmetry.space_group_name_H-M   'P 1'
#
loop_
_entity.id
_entity.type
_entity.pdbx_description
1 polymer ?
#
loop_
_entity_poly.entity_id
_entity_poly.type
_entity_poly.pdbx_seq_one_letter_code
_entity_poly.pdbx_strand_id
1 'polypeptide(L)'
;VKMATTSGTNVKAGKKTTIATPSPLGQRSIDAMLLAQKSSSSQSLQTVQATLTMMQEMVAKTHELIARNHEDMKTEMKTEIGGVKYEIKDLNSKLGKMQEEVTKNKQKLNLVETRMEMVEKKVEDSEQNWKVLYCELRDSMVQMELEKASFHLRFQNVVEDRKEDLHAIMMTLIVTALQKPELEIENEIDEVYRVYTHYAR
;
A
#
# COMPACT_ATOMS: atom_id res chain seq x y z
N VAL A 1 -40.87 -36.86 -43.09
CA VAL A 1 -41.27 -36.64 -44.49
C VAL A 1 -42.06 -37.86 -44.96
N LYS A 2 -43.16 -37.59 -45.67
CA LYS A 2 -44.26 -38.48 -46.05
C LYS A 2 -43.85 -39.66 -46.95
N MET A 3 -44.55 -40.77 -46.75
CA MET A 3 -44.81 -41.86 -47.69
C MET A 3 -45.46 -41.36 -48.99
N ALA A 4 -45.17 -42.01 -50.11
CA ALA A 4 -46.09 -42.26 -51.24
C ALA A 4 -45.35 -43.09 -52.33
N THR A 5 -45.82 -44.31 -52.68
CA THR A 5 -46.67 -44.65 -53.87
C THR A 5 -45.95 -44.39 -55.22
N THR A 6 -45.91 -45.26 -56.23
CA THR A 6 -46.97 -45.90 -57.07
C THR A 6 -46.20 -46.64 -58.21
N SER A 7 -46.52 -47.89 -58.60
CA SER A 7 -47.46 -48.33 -59.65
C SER A 7 -47.03 -48.16 -61.13
N GLY A 8 -47.21 -49.23 -61.93
CA GLY A 8 -47.36 -49.24 -63.40
C GLY A 8 -46.70 -50.48 -64.07
N THR A 9 -47.37 -51.56 -64.51
CA THR A 9 -48.34 -51.84 -65.62
C THR A 9 -47.75 -51.92 -67.05
N ASN A 10 -47.80 -53.13 -67.68
CA ASN A 10 -48.41 -53.45 -69.00
C ASN A 10 -48.02 -54.89 -69.47
N VAL A 11 -48.94 -55.84 -69.80
CA VAL A 11 -49.73 -56.08 -71.07
C VAL A 11 -48.86 -56.74 -72.18
N LYS A 12 -49.18 -57.82 -72.95
CA LYS A 12 -50.41 -58.52 -73.41
C LYS A 12 -50.12 -59.92 -74.04
N ALA A 13 -51.05 -60.86 -73.85
CA ALA A 13 -51.68 -61.85 -74.75
C ALA A 13 -50.95 -62.72 -75.82
N GLY A 14 -51.27 -64.03 -75.77
CA GLY A 14 -51.21 -65.02 -76.86
C GLY A 14 -51.96 -66.31 -76.47
N LYS A 15 -52.65 -66.97 -77.42
CA LYS A 15 -53.87 -67.80 -77.24
C LYS A 15 -53.70 -69.22 -77.82
N LYS A 16 -54.12 -70.29 -77.13
CA LYS A 16 -55.01 -71.41 -77.61
C LYS A 16 -54.98 -72.66 -76.70
N THR A 17 -56.12 -73.34 -76.73
CA THR A 17 -56.69 -74.32 -75.79
C THR A 17 -56.43 -75.77 -76.21
N THR A 18 -56.02 -76.64 -75.28
CA THR A 18 -56.33 -78.09 -75.30
C THR A 18 -56.54 -78.57 -73.87
N ILE A 19 -57.64 -79.28 -73.63
CA ILE A 19 -58.15 -79.71 -72.32
C ILE A 19 -57.50 -81.04 -71.94
N ALA A 20 -56.83 -81.10 -70.79
CA ALA A 20 -56.64 -82.32 -70.00
C ALA A 20 -56.40 -81.95 -68.52
N THR A 21 -57.39 -82.26 -67.68
CA THR A 21 -57.34 -82.61 -66.23
C THR A 21 -56.72 -81.63 -65.20
N PRO A 22 -57.38 -81.39 -64.04
CA PRO A 22 -57.00 -80.33 -63.10
C PRO A 22 -55.99 -80.74 -62.01
N SER A 23 -55.16 -79.76 -61.63
CA SER A 23 -54.46 -79.55 -60.34
C SER A 23 -53.17 -80.33 -60.03
N PRO A 24 -52.25 -79.77 -59.20
CA PRO A 24 -52.32 -78.49 -58.47
C PRO A 24 -51.22 -77.48 -58.84
N LEU A 25 -51.47 -76.21 -58.47
CA LEU A 25 -50.52 -75.12 -58.31
C LEU A 25 -49.08 -75.61 -58.05
N GLY A 26 -48.11 -75.04 -58.78
CA GLY A 26 -46.69 -75.07 -58.41
C GLY A 26 -46.51 -74.39 -57.05
N GLN A 27 -46.79 -75.16 -56.01
CA GLN A 27 -46.57 -74.86 -54.61
C GLN A 27 -45.06 -74.70 -54.49
N ARG A 28 -44.58 -73.45 -54.38
CA ARG A 28 -43.22 -73.24 -53.88
C ARG A 28 -43.15 -74.06 -52.62
N SER A 29 -42.27 -75.07 -52.61
CA SER A 29 -42.26 -76.04 -51.53
C SER A 29 -42.24 -75.28 -50.21
N ILE A 30 -43.16 -75.61 -49.31
CA ILE A 30 -43.25 -75.06 -47.96
C ILE A 30 -41.86 -75.09 -47.31
N ASP A 31 -41.06 -76.11 -47.64
CA ASP A 31 -39.68 -76.28 -47.22
C ASP A 31 -38.73 -75.18 -47.71
N ALA A 32 -38.88 -74.68 -48.95
CA ALA A 32 -38.02 -73.61 -49.48
C ALA A 32 -38.32 -72.25 -48.82
N MET A 33 -39.60 -71.99 -48.52
CA MET A 33 -40.01 -70.80 -47.76
C MET A 33 -39.56 -70.88 -46.29
N LEU A 34 -39.67 -72.06 -45.67
CA LEU A 34 -39.16 -72.32 -44.32
C LEU A 34 -37.63 -72.20 -44.24
N LEU A 35 -36.89 -72.67 -45.24
CA LEU A 35 -35.43 -72.53 -45.33
C LEU A 35 -35.01 -71.06 -45.52
N ALA A 36 -35.70 -70.30 -46.37
CA ALA A 36 -35.49 -68.87 -46.53
C ALA A 36 -35.81 -68.09 -45.24
N GLN A 37 -36.89 -68.45 -44.53
CA GLN A 37 -37.26 -67.83 -43.25
C GLN A 37 -36.30 -68.22 -42.11
N LYS A 38 -35.82 -69.46 -42.09
CA LYS A 38 -34.84 -69.95 -41.11
C LYS A 38 -33.46 -69.30 -41.32
N SER A 39 -33.05 -69.10 -42.58
CA SER A 39 -31.83 -68.37 -42.93
C SER A 39 -31.97 -66.86 -42.68
N SER A 40 -33.10 -66.22 -43.02
CA SER A 40 -33.35 -64.81 -42.72
C SER A 40 -33.44 -64.51 -41.22
N SER A 41 -34.06 -65.42 -40.45
CA SER A 41 -34.12 -65.33 -38.98
C SER A 41 -32.74 -65.51 -38.34
N SER A 42 -31.86 -66.32 -38.94
CA SER A 42 -30.48 -66.49 -38.49
C SER A 42 -29.64 -65.24 -38.78
N GLN A 43 -29.80 -64.64 -39.97
CA GLN A 43 -29.16 -63.38 -40.35
C GLN A 43 -29.63 -62.20 -39.47
N SER A 44 -30.92 -62.11 -39.15
CA SER A 44 -31.44 -61.08 -38.24
C SER A 44 -30.89 -61.23 -36.83
N LEU A 45 -30.76 -62.47 -36.31
CA LEU A 45 -30.16 -62.73 -35.00
C LEU A 45 -28.68 -62.36 -34.96
N GLN A 46 -27.91 -62.67 -36.02
CA GLN A 46 -26.52 -62.27 -36.15
C GLN A 46 -26.35 -60.74 -36.19
N THR A 47 -27.24 -60.03 -36.88
CA THR A 47 -27.22 -58.56 -36.97
C THR A 47 -27.50 -57.90 -35.60
N VAL A 48 -28.50 -58.43 -34.86
CA VAL A 48 -28.81 -57.98 -33.50
C VAL A 48 -27.64 -58.27 -32.55
N GLN A 49 -27.04 -59.45 -32.64
CA GLN A 49 -25.87 -59.82 -31.83
C GLN A 49 -24.67 -58.89 -32.09
N ALA A 50 -24.35 -58.62 -33.36
CA ALA A 50 -23.27 -57.71 -33.71
C ALA A 50 -23.51 -56.29 -33.17
N THR A 51 -24.75 -55.80 -33.27
CA THR A 51 -25.13 -54.48 -32.74
C THR A 51 -25.00 -54.42 -31.22
N LEU A 52 -25.42 -55.47 -30.51
CA LEU A 52 -25.27 -55.57 -29.05
C LEU A 52 -23.79 -55.60 -28.63
N THR A 53 -22.95 -56.35 -29.34
CA THR A 53 -21.50 -56.39 -29.09
C THR A 53 -20.85 -55.03 -29.33
N MET A 54 -21.23 -54.31 -30.39
CA MET A 54 -20.75 -52.93 -30.60
C MET A 54 -21.19 -51.99 -29.48
N MET A 55 -22.43 -52.10 -28.98
CA MET A 55 -22.89 -51.30 -27.84
C MET A 55 -22.10 -51.61 -26.57
N GLN A 56 -21.84 -52.89 -26.28
CA GLN A 56 -21.01 -53.29 -25.14
C GLN A 56 -19.60 -52.72 -25.24
N GLU A 57 -18.99 -52.75 -26.42
CA GLU A 57 -17.67 -52.18 -26.66
C GLU A 57 -17.65 -50.65 -26.48
N MET A 58 -18.68 -49.94 -26.96
CA MET A 58 -18.82 -48.50 -26.74
C MET A 58 -18.99 -48.16 -25.26
N VAL A 59 -19.81 -48.93 -24.52
CA VAL A 59 -19.99 -48.73 -23.08
C VAL A 59 -18.69 -48.99 -22.33
N ALA A 60 -17.92 -50.01 -22.70
CA ALA A 60 -16.62 -50.32 -22.09
C ALA A 60 -15.61 -49.17 -22.33
N LYS A 61 -15.48 -48.70 -23.57
CA LYS A 61 -14.61 -47.56 -23.93
C LYS A 61 -15.00 -46.28 -23.18
N THR A 62 -16.30 -46.04 -23.02
CA THR A 62 -16.80 -44.87 -22.29
C THR A 62 -16.47 -44.96 -20.79
N HIS A 63 -16.64 -46.14 -20.17
CA HIS A 63 -16.25 -46.34 -18.77
C HIS A 63 -14.74 -46.19 -18.56
N GLU A 64 -13.92 -46.71 -19.48
CA GLU A 64 -12.46 -46.57 -19.41
C GLU A 64 -12.02 -45.10 -19.51
N LEU A 65 -12.67 -44.31 -20.37
CA LEU A 65 -12.41 -42.86 -20.47
C LEU A 65 -12.78 -42.14 -19.18
N ILE A 66 -13.95 -42.44 -18.61
CA ILE A 66 -14.39 -41.86 -17.33
C ILE A 66 -13.40 -42.21 -16.21
N ALA A 67 -12.94 -43.46 -16.13
CA ALA A 67 -11.99 -43.90 -15.13
C ALA A 67 -10.64 -43.16 -15.26
N ARG A 68 -10.12 -43.02 -16.49
CA ARG A 68 -8.90 -42.24 -16.75
C ARG A 68 -9.05 -40.78 -16.35
N ASN A 69 -10.11 -40.12 -16.81
CA ASN A 69 -10.38 -38.71 -16.45
C ASN A 69 -10.50 -38.51 -14.93
N HIS A 70 -11.12 -39.45 -14.22
CA HIS A 70 -11.24 -39.38 -12.77
C HIS A 70 -9.88 -39.49 -12.07
N GLU A 71 -9.01 -40.39 -12.52
CA GLU A 71 -7.65 -40.48 -11.98
C GLU A 71 -6.81 -39.26 -12.33
N ASP A 72 -6.90 -38.74 -13.56
CA ASP A 72 -6.19 -37.52 -13.96
C ASP A 72 -6.61 -36.34 -13.08
N MET A 73 -7.91 -36.09 -12.94
CA MET A 73 -8.45 -35.04 -12.06
C MET A 73 -8.00 -35.22 -10.61
N LYS A 74 -8.00 -36.44 -10.09
CA LYS A 74 -7.52 -36.75 -8.74
C LYS A 74 -6.03 -36.47 -8.57
N THR A 75 -5.20 -36.73 -9.58
CA THR A 75 -3.76 -36.42 -9.53
C THR A 75 -3.49 -34.92 -9.63
N GLU A 76 -4.23 -34.20 -10.48
CA GLU A 76 -4.16 -32.74 -10.61
C GLU A 76 -4.56 -32.07 -9.28
N MET A 77 -5.73 -32.41 -8.74
CA MET A 77 -6.20 -31.92 -7.44
C MET A 77 -5.18 -32.18 -6.32
N LYS A 78 -4.59 -33.38 -6.27
CA LYS A 78 -3.57 -33.70 -5.27
C LYS A 78 -2.32 -32.82 -5.41
N THR A 79 -1.93 -32.52 -6.64
CA THR A 79 -0.76 -31.67 -6.95
C THR A 79 -1.04 -30.23 -6.55
N GLU A 80 -2.19 -29.67 -6.95
CA GLU A 80 -2.60 -28.30 -6.60
C GLU A 80 -2.73 -28.13 -5.08
N ILE A 81 -3.41 -29.06 -4.40
CA ILE A 81 -3.53 -29.04 -2.93
C ILE A 81 -2.14 -29.08 -2.27
N GLY A 82 -1.22 -29.87 -2.84
CA GLY A 82 0.18 -29.89 -2.41
C GLY A 82 0.84 -28.52 -2.54
N GLY A 83 0.75 -27.90 -3.72
CA GLY A 83 1.29 -26.57 -4.00
C GLY A 83 0.74 -25.50 -3.05
N VAL A 84 -0.58 -25.43 -2.91
CA VAL A 84 -1.25 -24.49 -1.99
C VAL A 84 -0.78 -24.70 -0.55
N LYS A 85 -0.60 -25.94 -0.10
CA LYS A 85 -0.09 -26.24 1.25
C LYS A 85 1.33 -25.74 1.46
N TYR A 86 2.19 -25.82 0.44
CA TYR A 86 3.54 -25.26 0.50
C TYR A 86 3.53 -23.73 0.57
N GLU A 87 2.72 -23.08 -0.26
CA GLU A 87 2.58 -21.61 -0.26
C GLU A 87 2.05 -21.09 1.08
N ILE A 88 1.04 -21.73 1.65
CA ILE A 88 0.52 -21.39 2.99
C ILE A 88 1.62 -21.49 4.05
N LYS A 89 2.47 -22.53 3.99
CA LYS A 89 3.57 -22.70 4.94
C LYS A 89 4.63 -21.60 4.80
N ASP A 90 4.99 -21.23 3.57
CA ASP A 90 5.94 -20.14 3.31
C ASP A 90 5.39 -18.79 3.78
N LEU A 91 4.13 -18.48 3.45
CA LEU A 91 3.44 -17.27 3.90
C LEU A 91 3.37 -17.19 5.43
N ASN A 92 3.05 -18.28 6.11
CA ASN A 92 3.05 -18.32 7.58
C ASN A 92 4.43 -18.03 8.17
N SER A 93 5.51 -18.53 7.56
CA SER A 93 6.88 -18.23 8.00
C SER A 93 7.22 -16.75 7.83
N LYS A 94 6.88 -16.17 6.68
CA LYS A 94 7.08 -14.73 6.41
C LYS A 94 6.26 -13.85 7.35
N LEU A 95 5.01 -14.23 7.61
CA LEU A 95 4.12 -13.53 8.55
C LEU A 95 4.69 -13.54 9.98
N GLY A 96 5.24 -14.67 10.43
CA GLY A 96 5.89 -14.75 11.73
C GLY A 96 7.07 -13.79 11.88
N LYS A 97 7.96 -13.73 10.87
CA LYS A 97 9.08 -12.77 10.85
C LYS A 97 8.59 -11.32 10.88
N MET A 98 7.51 -11.02 10.15
CA MET A 98 6.91 -9.68 10.14
C MET A 98 6.32 -9.31 11.51
N GLN A 99 5.64 -10.24 12.18
CA GLN A 99 5.10 -10.02 13.53
C GLN A 99 6.20 -9.75 14.56
N GLU A 100 7.33 -10.45 14.46
CA GLU A 100 8.50 -10.21 15.31
C GLU A 100 9.06 -8.80 15.11
N GLU A 101 9.32 -8.39 13.87
CA GLU A 101 9.86 -7.06 13.56
C GLU A 101 8.88 -5.93 13.95
N VAL A 102 7.57 -6.12 13.75
CA VAL A 102 6.55 -5.15 14.21
C VAL A 102 6.58 -4.99 15.73
N THR A 103 6.72 -6.10 16.48
CA THR A 103 6.79 -6.06 17.95
C THR A 103 8.05 -5.32 18.43
N LYS A 104 9.19 -5.60 17.81
CA LYS A 104 10.47 -4.93 18.10
C LYS A 104 10.43 -3.44 17.77
N ASN A 105 9.82 -3.06 16.65
CA ASN A 105 9.65 -1.66 16.27
C ASN A 105 8.73 -0.91 17.23
N LYS A 106 7.65 -1.56 17.69
CA LYS A 106 6.77 -0.98 18.72
C LYS A 106 7.52 -0.68 20.02
N GLN A 107 8.39 -1.59 20.47
CA GLN A 107 9.22 -1.36 21.66
C GLN A 107 10.20 -0.19 21.47
N LYS A 108 10.87 -0.11 20.31
CA LYS A 108 11.78 1.00 19.98
C LYS A 108 11.04 2.34 19.92
N LEU A 109 9.82 2.36 19.38
CA LEU A 109 8.99 3.57 19.28
C LEU A 109 8.67 4.12 20.67
N ASN A 110 8.21 3.26 21.59
CA ASN A 110 7.93 3.67 22.97
C ASN A 110 9.17 4.25 23.67
N LEU A 111 10.36 3.66 23.44
CA LEU A 111 11.60 4.19 24.00
C LEU A 111 11.95 5.59 23.43
N VAL A 112 11.68 5.81 22.14
CA VAL A 112 11.89 7.11 21.51
C VAL A 112 10.92 8.15 22.07
N GLU A 113 9.65 7.82 22.26
CA GLU A 113 8.66 8.71 22.89
C GLU A 113 9.10 9.15 24.28
N THR A 114 9.47 8.23 25.17
CA THR A 114 9.94 8.59 26.52
C THR A 114 11.20 9.48 26.50
N ARG A 115 12.13 9.23 25.56
CA ARG A 115 13.32 10.08 25.42
C ARG A 115 12.97 11.47 24.90
N MET A 116 12.00 11.57 23.99
CA MET A 116 11.52 12.83 23.43
C MET A 116 10.91 13.70 24.52
N GLU A 117 9.99 13.14 25.33
CA GLU A 117 9.38 13.84 26.46
C GLU A 117 10.43 14.36 27.47
N MET A 118 11.46 13.57 27.78
CA MET A 118 12.54 13.99 28.67
C MET A 118 13.36 15.15 28.09
N VAL A 119 13.64 15.12 26.78
CA VAL A 119 14.40 16.18 26.11
C VAL A 119 13.58 17.46 26.03
N GLU A 120 12.29 17.36 25.70
CA GLU A 120 11.37 18.50 25.65
C GLU A 120 11.34 19.23 26.99
N LYS A 121 11.14 18.52 28.10
CA LYS A 121 11.19 19.10 29.44
C LYS A 121 12.51 19.79 29.77
N LYS A 122 13.66 19.19 29.40
CA LYS A 122 14.98 19.80 29.64
C LYS A 122 15.18 21.08 28.83
N VAL A 123 14.63 21.14 27.62
CA VAL A 123 14.68 22.33 26.77
C VAL A 123 13.83 23.44 27.38
N GLU A 124 12.61 23.13 27.83
CA GLU A 124 11.74 24.09 28.53
C GLU A 124 12.41 24.65 29.80
N ASP A 125 12.98 23.78 30.64
CA ASP A 125 13.71 24.19 31.85
C ASP A 125 14.89 25.12 31.52
N SER A 126 15.63 24.79 30.45
CA SER A 126 16.77 25.60 29.99
C SER A 126 16.34 26.96 29.43
N GLU A 127 15.23 27.01 28.70
CA GLU A 127 14.66 28.26 28.18
C GLU A 127 14.22 29.19 29.32
N GLN A 128 13.55 28.62 30.33
CA GLN A 128 13.13 29.39 31.50
C GLN A 128 14.33 29.94 32.29
N ASN A 129 15.38 29.12 32.48
CA ASN A 129 16.62 29.56 33.10
C ASN A 129 17.28 30.70 32.31
N TRP A 130 17.32 30.61 30.97
CA TRP A 130 17.87 31.67 30.13
C TRP A 130 17.12 32.99 30.23
N LYS A 131 15.78 32.94 30.31
CA LYS A 131 14.96 34.15 30.51
C LYS A 131 15.32 34.86 31.81
N VAL A 132 15.51 34.11 32.90
CA VAL A 132 15.89 34.66 34.21
C VAL A 132 17.27 35.30 34.12
N LEU A 133 18.28 34.58 33.63
CA LEU A 133 19.64 35.09 33.49
C LEU A 133 19.72 36.33 32.60
N TYR A 134 18.91 36.40 31.54
CA TYR A 134 18.84 37.58 30.68
C TYR A 134 18.27 38.80 31.41
N CYS A 135 17.22 38.61 32.21
CA CYS A 135 16.67 39.69 33.05
C CYS A 135 17.69 40.17 34.08
N GLU A 136 18.33 39.24 34.81
CA GLU A 136 19.35 39.57 35.81
C GLU A 136 20.55 40.32 35.18
N LEU A 137 21.01 39.87 34.01
CA LEU A 137 22.10 40.52 33.29
C LEU A 137 21.72 41.94 32.86
N ARG A 138 20.52 42.12 32.31
CA ARG A 138 20.02 43.44 31.91
C ARG A 138 19.92 44.37 33.12
N ASP A 139 19.38 43.88 34.23
CA ASP A 139 19.19 44.68 35.44
C ASP A 139 20.54 45.06 36.06
N SER A 140 21.51 44.13 36.07
CA SER A 140 22.89 44.41 36.48
C SER A 140 23.59 45.43 35.57
N MET A 141 23.39 45.35 34.26
CA MET A 141 23.92 46.33 33.30
C MET A 141 23.37 47.74 33.58
N VAL A 142 22.05 47.86 33.76
CA VAL A 142 21.40 49.14 34.10
C VAL A 142 21.94 49.68 35.42
N GLN A 143 22.11 48.82 36.43
CA GLN A 143 22.65 49.22 37.73
C GLN A 143 24.08 49.76 37.59
N MET A 144 24.96 49.10 36.84
CA MET A 144 26.33 49.58 36.59
C MET A 144 26.35 50.90 35.82
N GLU A 145 25.46 51.07 34.83
CA GLU A 145 25.35 52.34 34.09
C GLU A 145 24.87 53.49 35.01
N LEU A 146 23.91 53.21 35.89
CA LEU A 146 23.43 54.18 36.88
C LEU A 146 24.51 54.55 37.90
N GLU A 147 25.23 53.55 38.43
CA GLU A 147 26.36 53.76 39.33
C GLU A 147 27.45 54.58 38.65
N LYS A 148 27.81 54.27 37.41
CA LYS A 148 28.76 55.08 36.64
C LYS A 148 28.26 56.51 36.47
N ALA A 149 26.99 56.70 36.12
CA ALA A 149 26.40 58.04 35.95
C ALA A 149 26.37 58.85 37.24
N SER A 150 26.33 58.21 38.42
CA SER A 150 26.32 58.90 39.72
C SER A 150 27.59 59.71 40.00
N PHE A 151 28.71 59.36 39.36
CA PHE A 151 29.99 60.07 39.50
C PHE A 151 30.21 61.15 38.41
N HIS A 152 29.26 61.33 37.49
CA HIS A 152 29.39 62.30 36.40
C HIS A 152 28.40 63.46 36.57
N LEU A 153 28.92 64.69 36.49
CA LEU A 153 28.10 65.90 36.36
C LEU A 153 27.99 66.29 34.88
N ARG A 154 26.76 66.46 34.40
CA ARG A 154 26.51 66.94 33.03
C ARG A 154 26.02 68.39 33.05
N PHE A 155 26.92 69.31 32.71
CA PHE A 155 26.55 70.69 32.44
C PHE A 155 25.97 70.81 31.03
N GLN A 156 24.82 71.48 30.91
CA GLN A 156 24.15 71.74 29.64
C GLN A 156 24.00 73.24 29.48
N ASN A 157 23.98 73.71 28.22
CA ASN A 157 23.86 75.12 27.87
C ASN A 157 25.00 76.00 28.43
N VAL A 158 26.19 75.43 28.61
CA VAL A 158 27.40 76.21 28.90
C VAL A 158 27.82 76.91 27.60
N VAL A 159 27.96 78.23 27.67
CA VAL A 159 28.50 79.01 26.57
C VAL A 159 30.01 78.84 26.61
N GLU A 160 30.57 78.24 25.55
CA GLU A 160 32.00 77.93 25.42
C GLU A 160 32.55 78.59 24.15
N ASP A 161 33.75 79.17 24.22
CA ASP A 161 34.53 79.59 23.05
C ASP A 161 35.61 78.54 22.70
N ARG A 162 36.06 78.51 21.44
CA ARG A 162 36.95 77.48 20.86
C ARG A 162 38.34 77.37 21.50
N LYS A 163 38.68 78.25 22.44
CA LYS A 163 40.00 78.33 23.08
C LYS A 163 39.92 78.40 24.60
N GLU A 164 38.73 78.28 25.18
CA GLU A 164 38.58 78.34 26.63
C GLU A 164 38.99 77.03 27.28
N ASP A 165 39.51 77.15 28.50
CA ASP A 165 39.81 76.00 29.34
C ASP A 165 38.52 75.51 29.99
N LEU A 166 38.02 74.38 29.48
CA LEU A 166 36.81 73.73 30.00
C LEU A 166 36.95 73.37 31.48
N HIS A 167 38.13 72.97 31.92
CA HIS A 167 38.37 72.62 33.31
C HIS A 167 38.20 73.85 34.21
N ALA A 168 38.79 74.99 33.82
CA ALA A 168 38.64 76.24 34.54
C ALA A 168 37.19 76.76 34.59
N ILE A 169 36.44 76.65 33.47
CA ILE A 169 35.02 77.02 33.42
C ILE A 169 34.19 76.16 34.39
N MET A 170 34.34 74.84 34.31
CA MET A 170 33.58 73.91 35.16
C MET A 170 33.92 74.10 36.64
N MET A 171 35.21 74.28 36.96
CA MET A 171 35.66 74.56 38.33
C MET A 171 35.02 75.86 38.84
N THR A 172 35.06 76.94 38.08
CA THR A 172 34.45 78.23 38.46
C THR A 172 32.96 78.09 38.72
N LEU A 173 32.24 77.37 37.85
CA LEU A 173 30.80 77.12 38.01
C LEU A 173 30.51 76.32 39.29
N ILE A 174 31.28 75.27 39.57
CA ILE A 174 31.10 74.40 40.75
C ILE A 174 31.44 75.16 42.03
N VAL A 175 32.58 75.85 42.06
CA VAL A 175 33.01 76.71 43.18
C VAL A 175 31.93 77.72 43.53
N THR A 176 31.37 78.39 42.51
CA THR A 176 30.30 79.38 42.68
C THR A 176 29.01 78.73 43.19
N ALA A 177 28.61 77.59 42.62
CA ALA A 177 27.35 76.93 42.98
C ALA A 177 27.38 76.31 44.39
N LEU A 178 28.52 75.72 44.78
CA LEU A 178 28.69 75.04 46.06
C LEU A 178 29.22 75.96 47.16
N GLN A 179 29.70 77.17 46.82
CA GLN A 179 30.31 78.12 47.75
C GLN A 179 31.50 77.52 48.52
N LYS A 180 32.30 76.70 47.83
CA LYS A 180 33.49 76.01 48.36
C LYS A 180 34.79 76.64 47.83
N PRO A 181 35.92 76.52 48.53
CA PRO A 181 37.20 77.03 48.04
C PRO A 181 37.66 76.29 46.77
N GLU A 182 38.29 77.04 45.86
CA GLU A 182 38.74 76.56 44.54
C GLU A 182 39.67 75.34 44.62
N LEU A 183 40.63 75.36 45.56
CA LEU A 183 41.58 74.27 45.78
C LEU A 183 40.89 72.95 46.22
N GLU A 184 39.77 73.02 46.95
CA GLU A 184 39.03 71.81 47.35
C GLU A 184 38.37 71.16 46.13
N ILE A 185 37.74 71.98 45.28
CA ILE A 185 37.08 71.51 44.06
C ILE A 185 38.09 71.01 43.03
N GLU A 186 39.24 71.67 42.89
CA GLU A 186 40.31 71.24 41.97
C GLU A 186 40.84 69.83 42.29
N ASN A 187 40.89 69.45 43.57
CA ASN A 187 41.30 68.09 43.98
C ASN A 187 40.18 67.05 43.85
N GLU A 188 38.92 67.48 43.74
CA GLU A 188 37.76 66.59 43.59
C GLU A 188 37.38 66.33 42.12
N ILE A 189 37.76 67.21 41.19
CA ILE A 189 37.53 67.04 39.75
C ILE A 189 38.65 66.18 39.15
N ASP A 190 38.27 65.05 38.57
CA ASP A 190 39.21 64.13 37.92
C ASP A 190 39.34 64.40 36.41
N GLU A 191 38.26 64.24 35.66
CA GLU A 191 38.24 64.45 34.21
C GLU A 191 37.12 65.41 33.76
N VAL A 192 37.44 66.31 32.83
CA VAL A 192 36.48 67.20 32.16
C VAL A 192 36.61 67.02 30.65
N TYR A 193 35.52 66.63 29.99
CA TYR A 193 35.49 66.43 28.55
C TYR A 193 34.22 66.98 27.91
N ARG A 194 34.34 67.39 26.64
CA ARG A 194 33.20 67.82 25.84
C ARG A 194 32.54 66.64 25.15
N VAL A 195 31.24 66.48 25.37
CA VAL A 195 30.45 65.46 24.68
C VAL A 195 29.88 66.03 23.38
N TYR A 196 30.41 65.59 22.24
CA TYR A 196 29.86 65.92 20.92
C TYR A 196 28.77 64.92 20.54
N THR A 197 27.51 65.35 20.58
CA THR A 197 26.41 64.58 20.00
C THR A 197 26.17 65.01 18.56
N HIS A 198 26.77 64.30 17.61
CA HIS A 198 26.37 64.40 16.20
C HIS A 198 25.12 63.53 16.01
N TYR A 199 23.94 64.16 16.04
CA TYR A 199 22.73 63.48 15.54
C TYR A 199 22.88 63.32 14.03
N ALA A 200 23.09 62.08 13.58
CA ALA A 200 22.90 61.75 12.17
C ALA A 200 21.45 62.13 11.81
N ARG A 201 21.29 63.05 10.85
CA ARG A 201 20.00 63.34 10.22
C ARG A 201 19.77 62.38 9.07
#